data_AF-A0A537L7E5-F1
#
_entry.id   AF-A0A537L7E5-F1
#
_cell.length_a   1.000
_cell.length_b   1.000
_cell.length_c   1.000
_cell.angle_alpha   90.00
_cell.angle_beta   90.00
_cell.angle_gamma   90.00
#
_symmetry.space_group_name_H-M   'P 1'
#
loop_
_entity.id
_entity.type
_entity.pdbx_description
1 polymer ?
#
loop_
_entity_poly.entity_id
_entity_poly.type
_entity_poly.pdbx_seq_one_letter_code
_entity_poly.pdbx_strand_id
1 'polypeptide(L)'
;MRGAILALAATTLLGACTDMYLDRRDTVSFAAGDAPASNKVTHMVDPWPLYAGDRNIAYDGERMAAAAERYRTDKVKPLAGSSTSSLKYDPVLLQPASK
;
A
#
# COMPACT_ATOMS: atom_id res chain seq x y z
N MET A 1 39.61 -13.03 -42.30
CA MET A 1 38.69 -12.58 -41.21
C MET A 1 38.07 -11.20 -41.46
N ARG A 2 38.79 -10.18 -41.96
CA ARG A 2 38.23 -8.83 -42.18
C ARG A 2 37.05 -8.76 -43.16
N GLY A 3 37.08 -9.53 -44.26
CA GLY A 3 35.97 -9.57 -45.22
C GLY A 3 34.68 -10.21 -44.68
N ALA A 4 34.80 -11.18 -43.77
CA ALA A 4 33.64 -11.81 -43.13
C ALA A 4 32.93 -10.85 -42.16
N ILE A 5 33.70 -10.02 -41.45
CA ILE A 5 33.15 -9.00 -40.53
C ILE A 5 32.41 -7.90 -41.33
N LEU A 6 32.98 -7.48 -42.46
CA LEU A 6 32.34 -6.49 -43.34
C LEU A 6 31.06 -7.05 -43.98
N ALA A 7 31.06 -8.32 -44.40
CA ALA A 7 29.87 -8.98 -44.91
C ALA A 7 28.78 -9.10 -43.84
N LEU A 8 29.15 -9.47 -42.60
CA LEU A 8 28.19 -9.55 -41.49
C LEU A 8 27.59 -8.17 -41.17
N ALA A 9 28.43 -7.13 -41.10
CA ALA A 9 28.00 -5.76 -40.84
C ALA A 9 27.05 -5.25 -41.94
N ALA A 10 27.32 -5.55 -43.20
CA ALA A 10 26.44 -5.21 -44.31
C ALA A 10 25.08 -5.91 -44.17
N THR A 11 25.05 -7.22 -43.85
CA THR A 11 23.77 -7.95 -43.69
C THR A 11 22.94 -7.44 -42.51
N THR A 12 23.56 -7.02 -41.42
CA THR A 12 22.83 -6.46 -40.27
C THR A 12 22.29 -5.05 -40.55
N LEU A 13 23.04 -4.22 -41.30
CA LEU A 13 22.54 -2.89 -41.67
C LEU A 13 21.38 -2.96 -42.66
N LEU A 14 21.42 -3.87 -43.64
CA LEU A 14 20.31 -4.04 -44.59
C LEU A 14 19.11 -4.79 -44.00
N GLY A 15 19.32 -5.68 -43.02
CA GLY A 15 18.24 -6.40 -42.32
C GLY A 15 17.57 -5.63 -41.18
N ALA A 16 18.17 -4.54 -40.69
CA ALA A 16 17.60 -3.73 -39.60
C ALA A 16 16.52 -2.73 -40.07
N CYS A 17 16.36 -2.52 -41.38
CA CYS A 17 15.34 -1.62 -41.96
C CYS A 17 13.99 -2.33 -42.25
N THR A 18 13.61 -3.35 -41.48
CA THR A 18 12.28 -3.98 -41.61
C THR A 18 11.19 -3.12 -40.98
N ASP A 19 10.92 -1.96 -41.60
CA ASP A 19 9.78 -1.10 -41.25
C ASP A 19 8.46 -1.65 -41.81
N MET A 20 8.55 -2.53 -42.83
CA MET A 20 7.42 -2.86 -43.71
C MET A 20 6.79 -4.24 -43.50
N TYR A 21 7.40 -5.12 -42.69
CA TYR A 21 6.91 -6.49 -42.46
C TYR A 21 6.50 -6.75 -41.02
N LEU A 22 6.01 -5.69 -40.37
CA LEU A 22 5.16 -5.80 -39.20
C LEU A 22 3.69 -5.69 -39.58
N ASP A 23 3.32 -5.67 -40.85
CA ASP A 23 2.00 -5.23 -41.33
C ASP A 23 0.91 -6.31 -41.29
N ARG A 24 1.27 -7.60 -41.17
CA ARG A 24 0.28 -8.68 -41.02
C ARG A 24 -0.12 -8.90 -39.56
N ARG A 25 -0.50 -7.81 -38.88
CA ARG A 25 -1.22 -7.84 -37.61
C ARG A 25 -2.60 -7.29 -37.89
N ASP A 26 -3.63 -7.95 -37.37
CA ASP A 26 -5.01 -7.48 -37.50
C ASP A 26 -5.29 -6.21 -36.67
N THR A 27 -4.26 -5.61 -36.04
CA THR A 27 -4.37 -4.52 -35.07
C THR A 27 -3.46 -3.34 -35.40
N VAL A 28 -4.00 -2.12 -35.21
CA VAL A 28 -3.35 -0.84 -35.60
C VAL A 28 -2.08 -0.50 -34.80
N SER A 29 -1.91 -1.08 -33.61
CA SER A 29 -0.71 -0.91 -32.76
C SER A 29 -0.47 -2.17 -31.92
N PHE A 30 0.74 -2.33 -31.38
CA PHE A 30 1.09 -3.46 -30.51
C PHE A 30 0.25 -3.53 -29.22
N ALA A 31 -0.37 -2.43 -28.80
CA ALA A 31 -1.29 -2.36 -27.66
C ALA A 31 -2.77 -2.37 -28.06
N ALA A 32 -3.07 -2.38 -29.37
CA ALA A 32 -4.44 -2.38 -29.86
C ALA A 32 -5.08 -3.76 -29.64
N GLY A 33 -6.12 -3.80 -28.80
CA GLY A 33 -6.81 -5.01 -28.37
C GLY A 33 -7.21 -4.97 -26.90
N ASP A 34 -6.50 -4.19 -26.07
CA ASP A 34 -6.81 -4.00 -24.65
C ASP A 34 -7.78 -2.82 -24.40
N ALA A 35 -8.13 -2.06 -25.45
CA ALA A 35 -9.12 -0.99 -25.40
C ALA A 35 -10.46 -1.40 -24.75
N PRO A 36 -11.09 -2.56 -25.06
CA PRO A 36 -12.30 -2.99 -24.37
C PRO A 36 -12.08 -3.31 -22.89
N ALA A 37 -10.90 -3.79 -22.48
CA ALA A 37 -10.60 -4.05 -21.07
C ALA A 37 -10.29 -2.76 -20.29
N SER A 38 -9.57 -1.81 -20.89
CA SER A 38 -9.40 -0.46 -20.35
C SER A 38 -10.75 0.24 -20.20
N ASN A 39 -11.62 0.19 -21.22
CA ASN A 39 -12.93 0.82 -21.18
C ASN A 39 -13.83 0.25 -20.07
N LYS A 40 -13.71 -1.05 -19.75
CA LYS A 40 -14.46 -1.66 -18.64
C LYS A 40 -14.11 -1.01 -17.30
N VAL A 41 -12.84 -0.71 -17.06
CA VAL A 41 -12.39 -0.06 -15.82
C VAL A 41 -12.73 1.43 -15.83
N THR A 42 -12.49 2.12 -16.95
CA THR A 42 -12.76 3.56 -17.09
C THR A 42 -14.25 3.91 -16.96
N HIS A 43 -15.15 3.06 -17.45
CA HIS A 43 -16.60 3.26 -17.36
C HIS A 43 -17.25 2.48 -16.21
N MET A 44 -16.45 1.92 -15.29
CA MET A 44 -16.97 1.28 -14.09
C MET A 44 -17.51 2.33 -13.13
N VAL A 45 -18.79 2.22 -12.75
CA VAL A 45 -19.47 3.18 -11.86
C VAL A 45 -18.83 3.19 -10.47
N ASP A 46 -18.49 2.01 -9.94
CA ASP A 46 -17.77 1.86 -8.68
C ASP A 46 -16.66 0.83 -8.87
N PRO A 47 -15.42 1.27 -9.10
CA PRO A 47 -14.28 0.38 -9.24
C PRO A 47 -13.81 -0.19 -7.90
N TRP A 48 -14.35 0.29 -6.77
CA TRP A 48 -13.87 -0.11 -5.46
C TRP A 48 -14.64 -1.33 -4.94
N PRO A 49 -13.96 -2.32 -4.35
CA PRO A 49 -14.63 -3.44 -3.72
C PRO A 49 -15.39 -2.98 -2.47
N LEU A 50 -16.45 -3.70 -2.09
CA LEU A 50 -17.36 -3.31 -0.99
C LEU A 50 -16.65 -2.98 0.34
N TYR A 51 -15.55 -3.66 0.64
CA TYR A 51 -14.77 -3.42 1.87
C TYR A 51 -14.01 -2.09 1.87
N ALA A 52 -13.78 -1.47 0.70
CA ALA A 52 -13.11 -0.17 0.61
C ALA A 52 -13.94 0.97 1.22
N GLY A 53 -15.26 0.78 1.31
CA GLY A 53 -16.17 1.69 1.99
C GLY A 53 -16.28 1.46 3.50
N ASP A 54 -15.67 0.41 4.04
CA ASP A 54 -15.75 0.11 5.47
C ASP A 54 -14.94 1.14 6.28
N ARG A 55 -15.65 1.93 7.07
CA ARG A 55 -15.08 2.96 7.96
C ARG A 55 -14.99 2.49 9.41
N ASN A 56 -15.26 1.22 9.68
CA ASN A 56 -15.13 0.64 11.00
C ASN A 56 -13.64 0.43 11.34
N ILE A 57 -13.00 1.51 11.77
CA ILE A 57 -11.62 1.46 12.25
C ILE A 57 -11.65 0.94 13.69
N ALA A 58 -11.17 -0.29 13.90
CA ALA A 58 -11.15 -0.95 15.20
C ALA A 58 -10.30 -0.21 16.27
N TYR A 59 -9.49 0.76 15.84
CA TYR A 59 -8.53 1.47 16.67
C TYR A 59 -8.95 2.93 16.86
N ASP A 60 -8.79 3.40 18.09
CA ASP A 60 -9.08 4.78 18.49
C ASP A 60 -7.75 5.54 18.69
N GLY A 61 -7.52 6.53 17.84
CA GLY A 61 -6.30 7.34 17.86
C GLY A 61 -6.11 8.12 19.15
N GLU A 62 -7.20 8.58 19.77
CA GLU A 62 -7.15 9.32 21.04
C GLU A 62 -6.66 8.38 22.17
N ARG A 63 -7.16 7.14 22.18
CA ARG A 63 -6.72 6.12 23.15
C ARG A 63 -5.24 5.77 22.98
N MET A 64 -4.75 5.72 21.75
CA MET A 64 -3.34 5.46 21.45
C MET A 64 -2.45 6.63 21.86
N ALA A 65 -2.86 7.87 21.56
CA ALA A 65 -2.16 9.09 21.99
C ALA A 65 -2.05 9.17 23.51
N ALA A 66 -3.16 8.92 24.22
CA ALA A 66 -3.17 8.87 25.68
C ALA A 66 -2.27 7.75 26.25
N ALA A 67 -2.07 6.64 25.54
CA ALA A 67 -1.10 5.61 25.94
C ALA A 67 0.35 6.09 25.75
N ALA A 68 0.66 6.74 24.62
CA ALA A 68 2.00 7.29 24.37
C ALA A 68 2.40 8.35 25.41
N GLU A 69 1.48 9.26 25.76
CA GLU A 69 1.74 10.29 26.78
C GLU A 69 1.98 9.70 28.18
N ARG A 70 1.31 8.60 28.50
CA ARG A 70 1.54 7.87 29.75
C ARG A 70 2.95 7.29 29.82
N TYR A 71 3.45 6.72 28.73
CA TYR A 71 4.84 6.25 28.68
C TYR A 71 5.86 7.39 28.76
N ARG A 72 5.60 8.54 28.12
CA ARG A 72 6.49 9.70 28.17
C ARG A 72 6.60 10.32 29.57
N THR A 73 5.51 10.25 30.33
CA THR A 73 5.41 10.89 31.64
C THR A 73 5.61 9.91 32.80
N ASP A 74 6.01 8.66 32.52
CA ASP A 74 6.14 7.57 33.48
C ASP A 74 4.87 7.37 34.34
N LYS A 75 3.69 7.54 33.74
CA LYS A 75 2.39 7.42 34.41
C LYS A 75 1.67 6.13 34.02
N VAL A 76 1.07 5.47 35.00
CA VAL A 76 0.25 4.27 34.82
C VAL A 76 -1.23 4.59 35.10
N LYS A 77 -2.15 4.05 34.28
CA LYS A 77 -3.58 4.16 34.59
C LYS A 77 -3.89 3.21 35.76
N PRO A 78 -4.42 3.70 36.89
CA PRO A 78 -4.72 2.85 38.04
C PRO A 78 -5.79 1.82 37.67
N LEU A 79 -5.63 0.61 38.19
CA LEU A 79 -6.58 -0.49 37.99
C LEU A 79 -7.89 -0.14 38.68
N ALA A 80 -8.98 -0.07 37.92
CA ALA A 80 -10.33 0.04 38.48
C ALA A 80 -10.78 -1.35 38.96
N GLY A 81 -10.23 -1.80 40.09
CA GLY A 81 -10.60 -3.05 40.75
C GLY A 81 -9.95 -4.30 40.15
N SER A 82 -8.76 -4.65 40.63
CA SER A 82 -8.12 -5.96 40.38
C SER A 82 -8.44 -7.00 41.45
N SER A 83 -9.27 -6.66 42.44
CA SER A 83 -9.75 -7.57 43.48
C SER A 83 -11.20 -7.94 43.23
N THR A 84 -11.59 -9.17 43.55
CA THR A 84 -13.00 -9.62 43.63
C THR A 84 -13.78 -8.96 44.76
N SER A 85 -13.13 -8.12 45.56
CA SER A 85 -13.70 -7.32 46.63
C SER A 85 -14.47 -6.13 46.06
N SER A 86 -15.67 -5.87 46.55
CA SER A 86 -16.50 -4.69 46.21
C SER A 86 -15.92 -3.34 46.68
N LEU A 87 -14.69 -3.33 47.20
CA LEU A 87 -14.02 -2.15 47.72
C LEU A 87 -13.21 -1.48 46.60
N LYS A 88 -13.44 -0.19 46.39
CA LYS A 88 -12.66 0.62 45.45
C LYS A 88 -11.20 0.66 45.92
N TYR A 89 -10.28 0.26 45.05
CA TYR A 89 -8.85 0.42 45.28
C TYR A 89 -8.49 1.91 45.15
N ASP A 90 -8.24 2.56 46.28
CA ASP A 90 -7.69 3.91 46.33
C ASP A 90 -6.16 3.80 46.51
N PRO A 91 -5.33 4.19 45.52
CA PRO A 91 -3.88 4.07 45.65
C PRO A 91 -3.34 5.12 46.63
N VAL A 92 -3.24 4.74 47.91
CA VAL A 92 -2.65 5.53 49.01
C VAL A 92 -1.17 5.92 48.78
N LEU A 93 -0.52 5.44 47.72
CA LEU A 93 0.93 5.61 47.50
C LEU A 93 1.35 6.90 46.77
N LEU A 94 0.45 7.88 46.59
CA LEU A 94 0.79 9.22 46.06
C LEU A 94 0.70 10.35 47.10
N GLN A 95 0.62 10.05 48.39
CA GLN A 95 0.80 11.10 49.41
C GLN A 95 2.28 11.50 49.45
N PRO A 96 2.65 12.73 49.05
CA PRO A 96 4.02 13.20 49.27
C PRO A 96 4.24 13.20 50.78
N ALA A 97 5.33 12.56 51.22
CA ALA A 97 5.71 12.50 52.63
C ALA A 97 5.77 13.93 53.18
N SER A 98 4.82 14.29 54.04
CA SER A 98 4.88 15.51 54.81
C SER A 98 6.09 15.43 55.72
N LYS A 99 6.96 16.44 55.66
CA LYS A 99 7.89 16.71 56.75
C LYS A 99 7.14 17.11 58.01
#